data_AF-A0A6V8NV93-F1
#
_entry.id   AF-A0A6V8NV93-F1
#
_cell.length_a   1.000
_cell.length_b   1.000
_cell.length_c   1.000
_cell.angle_alpha   90.00
_cell.angle_beta   90.00
_cell.angle_gamma   90.00
#
_symmetry.space_group_name_H-M   'P 1'
#
loop_
_entity.id
_entity.type
_entity.pdbx_description
1 polymer ?
#
loop_
_entity_poly.entity_id
_entity_poly.type
_entity_poly.pdbx_seq_one_letter_code
_entity_poly.pdbx_strand_id
1 'polypeptide(L)'
;ISASYNNETLYLFAKFVSACLGTNNIDSSARLFGFPALSDFIHSWGSAGAVSAMSEIEEADTLLVLGSDVMVSSPAVGVKIKKALSRGAKVITIDPRRTRRARLSQLHLQLKVGSEAALLQDMIRLLLKEGLYDKEFVARNCPNFEEFSQSFLEEEAEDRTGVSREDLVEAARLYAEKGKKAIIIFSSEIGDPQLISMIADLLMLTGRVEGGAFPCLPLSNLRGASEVGALAEFYPGYGEVEDVDMRKEFEKRWGVSLSTKAGLTAVEMIEAAGSSLFGLYIVGEN
;
A
#
# COMPACT_ATOMS: atom_id res chain seq x y z
N ILE A 1 15.42 12.85 1.44
CA ILE A 1 15.02 13.88 0.44
C ILE A 1 13.51 13.89 0.32
N SER A 2 12.90 15.07 0.17
CA SER A 2 11.44 15.20 0.08
C SER A 2 10.87 14.57 -1.17
N ALA A 3 9.88 13.71 -0.98
CA ALA A 3 9.04 13.19 -2.06
C ALA A 3 8.08 14.25 -2.65
N SER A 4 8.29 15.54 -2.36
CA SER A 4 7.60 16.64 -3.03
C SER A 4 8.35 17.15 -4.27
N TYR A 5 9.62 16.79 -4.44
CA TYR A 5 10.39 17.12 -5.65
C TYR A 5 9.94 16.26 -6.85
N ASN A 6 10.25 16.74 -8.05
CA ASN A 6 10.01 15.97 -9.28
C ASN A 6 10.95 14.76 -9.41
N ASN A 7 10.58 13.83 -10.27
CA ASN A 7 11.31 12.58 -10.49
C ASN A 7 12.76 12.82 -10.92
N GLU A 8 13.01 13.84 -11.72
CA GLU A 8 14.35 14.16 -12.22
C GLU A 8 15.27 14.60 -11.09
N THR A 9 14.80 15.46 -10.19
CA THR A 9 15.56 15.91 -9.01
C THR A 9 15.85 14.74 -8.07
N LEU A 10 14.83 13.92 -7.82
CA LEU A 10 14.94 12.75 -6.95
C LEU A 10 15.94 11.73 -7.51
N TYR A 11 15.86 11.44 -8.82
CA TYR A 11 16.80 10.57 -9.52
C TYR A 11 18.24 11.12 -9.47
N LEU A 12 18.42 12.42 -9.72
CA LEU A 12 19.75 13.05 -9.66
C LEU A 12 20.33 12.99 -8.25
N PHE A 13 19.50 13.17 -7.22
CA PHE A 13 19.94 13.05 -5.84
C PHE A 13 20.32 11.61 -5.47
N ALA A 14 19.50 10.62 -5.86
CA ALA A 14 19.82 9.21 -5.69
C ALA A 14 21.13 8.83 -6.38
N LYS A 15 21.29 9.23 -7.65
CA LYS A 15 22.53 9.03 -8.39
C LYS A 15 23.72 9.73 -7.72
N PHE A 16 23.56 10.96 -7.22
CA PHE A 16 24.63 11.67 -6.52
C PHE A 16 25.08 10.91 -5.26
N VAL A 17 24.13 10.44 -4.46
CA VAL A 17 24.44 9.67 -3.24
C VAL A 17 25.15 8.35 -3.57
N SER A 18 24.59 7.55 -4.47
CA SER A 18 25.18 6.24 -4.83
C SER A 18 26.47 6.36 -5.64
N ALA A 19 26.51 7.21 -6.67
CA ALA A 19 27.62 7.26 -7.63
C ALA A 19 28.74 8.24 -7.24
N CYS A 20 28.43 9.34 -6.54
CA CYS A 20 29.43 10.33 -6.15
C CYS A 20 29.90 10.19 -4.71
N LEU A 21 28.99 9.91 -3.77
CA LEU A 21 29.35 9.66 -2.37
C LEU A 21 29.73 8.20 -2.11
N GLY A 22 29.35 7.28 -3.00
CA GLY A 22 29.70 5.86 -2.91
C GLY A 22 28.94 5.10 -1.83
N THR A 23 27.75 5.57 -1.45
CA THR A 23 26.90 4.96 -0.41
C THR A 23 25.46 4.86 -0.88
N ASN A 24 24.72 3.88 -0.39
CA ASN A 24 23.27 3.77 -0.61
C ASN A 24 22.45 4.39 0.53
N ASN A 25 23.08 5.16 1.43
CA ASN A 25 22.42 5.90 2.51
C ASN A 25 21.59 7.08 1.95
N ILE A 26 20.49 6.75 1.27
CA ILE A 26 19.49 7.66 0.77
C ILE A 26 18.12 7.17 1.22
N ASP A 27 17.26 8.09 1.62
CA ASP A 27 15.88 7.78 1.91
C ASP A 27 14.97 8.97 1.65
N SER A 28 13.67 8.74 1.64
CA SER A 28 12.65 9.77 1.41
C SER A 28 11.42 9.59 2.30
N SER A 29 10.60 10.64 2.37
CA SER A 29 9.29 10.60 3.03
C SER A 29 8.38 9.45 2.55
N ALA A 30 8.63 8.84 1.39
CA ALA A 30 7.94 7.62 0.96
C ALA A 30 7.98 6.50 2.01
N ARG A 31 9.10 6.34 2.72
CA ARG A 31 9.24 5.31 3.75
C ARG A 31 8.21 5.43 4.87
N LEU A 32 8.02 6.65 5.36
CA LEU A 32 7.21 6.92 6.55
C LEU A 32 5.71 6.70 6.33
N PHE A 33 5.27 6.72 5.08
CA PHE A 33 3.87 6.52 4.71
C PHE A 33 3.61 5.09 4.21
N GLY A 34 4.25 4.08 4.82
CA GLY A 34 3.97 2.67 4.53
C GLY A 34 4.30 2.22 3.10
N PHE A 35 5.03 3.04 2.32
CA PHE A 35 5.42 2.66 0.97
C PHE A 35 6.35 1.44 0.92
N PRO A 36 7.17 1.08 1.93
CA PRO A 36 7.91 -0.18 1.92
C PRO A 36 6.98 -1.40 1.82
N ALA A 37 5.90 -1.44 2.59
CA ALA A 37 4.92 -2.53 2.49
C ALA A 37 4.15 -2.50 1.15
N LEU A 38 3.90 -1.30 0.60
CA LEU A 38 3.36 -1.17 -0.75
C LEU A 38 4.38 -1.64 -1.81
N SER A 39 5.67 -1.42 -1.58
CA SER A 39 6.77 -1.86 -2.44
C SER A 39 6.94 -3.37 -2.37
N ASP A 40 6.78 -3.99 -1.20
CA ASP A 40 6.78 -5.46 -1.03
C ASP A 40 5.61 -6.08 -1.79
N PHE A 41 4.45 -5.43 -1.76
CA PHE A 41 3.29 -5.86 -2.55
C PHE A 41 3.52 -5.71 -4.06
N ILE A 42 4.10 -4.59 -4.49
CA ILE A 42 4.50 -4.34 -5.88
C ILE A 42 5.56 -5.35 -6.34
N HIS A 43 6.52 -5.68 -5.47
CA HIS A 43 7.62 -6.60 -5.74
C HIS A 43 7.13 -8.06 -5.80
N SER A 44 6.30 -8.49 -4.85
CA SER A 44 5.71 -9.83 -4.81
C SER A 44 4.88 -10.16 -6.06
N TRP A 45 4.30 -9.13 -6.69
CA TRP A 45 3.52 -9.29 -7.93
C TRP A 45 4.28 -8.90 -9.20
N GLY A 46 5.51 -8.37 -9.09
CA GLY A 46 6.32 -7.93 -10.22
C GLY A 46 5.77 -6.72 -10.98
N SER A 47 4.77 -6.00 -10.45
CA SER A 47 4.28 -4.74 -11.04
C SER A 47 3.49 -3.88 -10.07
N ALA A 48 3.40 -2.58 -10.36
CA ALA A 48 2.48 -1.64 -9.69
C ALA A 48 0.99 -1.88 -10.01
N GLY A 49 0.65 -3.04 -10.62
CA GLY A 49 -0.63 -3.34 -11.26
C GLY A 49 -1.84 -3.30 -10.34
N ALA A 50 -1.67 -3.48 -9.03
CA ALA A 50 -2.78 -3.42 -8.09
C ALA A 50 -3.33 -2.00 -7.87
N VAL A 51 -2.56 -0.96 -8.23
CA VAL A 51 -3.00 0.42 -8.12
C VAL A 51 -3.89 0.79 -9.29
N SER A 52 -5.17 1.01 -9.00
CA SER A 52 -6.20 1.49 -9.91
C SER A 52 -5.84 2.84 -10.51
N ALA A 53 -6.25 3.08 -11.76
CA ALA A 53 -6.34 4.45 -12.24
C ALA A 53 -7.40 5.23 -11.45
N MET A 54 -7.18 6.51 -11.18
CA MET A 54 -8.17 7.33 -10.46
C MET A 54 -9.51 7.45 -11.21
N SER A 55 -9.50 7.32 -12.54
CA SER A 55 -10.71 7.27 -13.36
C SER A 55 -11.60 6.07 -13.05
N GLU A 56 -11.01 4.94 -12.70
CA GLU A 56 -11.72 3.67 -12.45
C GLU A 56 -12.51 3.68 -11.14
N ILE A 57 -12.17 4.56 -10.19
CA ILE A 57 -12.96 4.79 -8.98
C ILE A 57 -14.40 5.20 -9.31
N GLU A 58 -14.59 5.97 -10.38
CA GLU A 58 -15.91 6.41 -10.84
C GLU A 58 -16.74 5.27 -11.47
N GLU A 59 -16.08 4.17 -11.85
CA GLU A 59 -16.69 3.00 -12.50
C GLU A 59 -16.89 1.81 -11.56
N ALA A 60 -16.39 1.92 -10.32
CA ALA A 60 -16.52 0.85 -9.33
C ALA A 60 -17.99 0.62 -8.93
N ASP A 61 -18.34 -0.65 -8.75
CA ASP A 61 -19.62 -1.07 -8.17
C ASP A 61 -19.56 -1.02 -6.64
N THR A 62 -18.41 -1.36 -6.05
CA THR A 62 -18.19 -1.36 -4.59
C THR A 62 -16.90 -0.62 -4.25
N LEU A 63 -16.96 0.25 -3.25
CA LEU A 63 -15.81 0.99 -2.73
C LEU A 63 -15.64 0.67 -1.25
N LEU A 64 -14.50 0.08 -0.89
CA LEU A 64 -14.11 -0.17 0.49
C LEU A 64 -13.14 0.94 0.93
N VAL A 65 -13.58 1.87 1.77
CA VAL A 65 -12.81 3.05 2.16
C VAL A 65 -12.24 2.85 3.56
N LEU A 66 -10.93 2.72 3.67
CA LEU A 66 -10.18 2.44 4.90
C LEU A 66 -9.54 3.71 5.50
N GLY A 67 -9.83 3.95 6.78
CA GLY A 67 -9.12 4.85 7.70
C GLY A 67 -8.85 6.26 7.19
N SER A 68 -9.76 6.81 6.40
CA SER A 68 -9.54 8.11 5.78
C SER A 68 -10.82 8.89 5.55
N ASP A 69 -10.77 10.17 5.91
CA ASP A 69 -11.69 11.14 5.35
C ASP A 69 -11.16 11.59 3.97
N VAL A 70 -11.15 10.65 3.02
CA VAL A 70 -10.64 10.83 1.63
C VAL A 70 -11.17 12.10 0.98
N MET A 71 -12.38 12.49 1.33
CA MET A 71 -13.03 13.66 0.79
C MET A 71 -12.47 15.00 1.32
N VAL A 72 -11.70 14.99 2.43
CA VAL A 72 -10.90 16.11 2.95
C VAL A 72 -9.46 15.97 2.50
N SER A 73 -8.83 14.82 2.74
CA SER A 73 -7.41 14.61 2.46
C SER A 73 -7.10 14.48 0.98
N SER A 74 -8.07 14.03 0.16
CA SER A 74 -7.93 13.83 -1.28
C SER A 74 -9.21 14.24 -2.04
N PRO A 75 -9.53 15.54 -2.12
CA PRO A 75 -10.81 16.02 -2.68
C PRO A 75 -11.10 15.52 -4.11
N ALA A 76 -10.06 15.33 -4.94
CA ALA A 76 -10.19 14.77 -6.28
C ALA A 76 -10.74 13.34 -6.28
N VAL A 77 -10.22 12.47 -5.41
CA VAL A 77 -10.74 11.12 -5.18
C VAL A 77 -12.16 11.20 -4.65
N GLY A 78 -12.42 12.14 -3.74
CA GLY A 78 -13.76 12.37 -3.22
C GLY A 78 -14.81 12.73 -4.29
N VAL A 79 -14.44 13.50 -5.30
CA VAL A 79 -15.31 13.76 -6.46
C VAL A 79 -15.62 12.47 -7.22
N LYS A 80 -14.63 11.59 -7.39
CA LYS A 80 -14.81 10.29 -8.06
C LYS A 80 -15.74 9.36 -7.30
N ILE A 81 -15.58 9.27 -5.97
CA ILE A 81 -16.48 8.50 -5.08
C ILE A 81 -17.93 9.01 -5.22
N LYS A 82 -18.15 10.32 -5.21
CA LYS A 82 -19.50 10.90 -5.39
C LYS A 82 -20.12 10.54 -6.74
N LYS A 83 -19.32 10.52 -7.80
CA LYS A 83 -19.79 10.11 -9.12
C LYS A 83 -20.12 8.61 -9.16
N ALA A 84 -19.31 7.76 -8.55
CA ALA A 84 -19.62 6.34 -8.39
C ALA A 84 -20.95 6.13 -7.65
N LEU A 85 -21.15 6.84 -6.53
CA LEU A 85 -22.43 6.84 -5.79
C LEU A 85 -23.61 7.27 -6.67
N SER A 86 -23.44 8.31 -7.51
CA SER A 86 -24.51 8.74 -8.44
C SER A 86 -24.86 7.71 -9.51
N ARG A 87 -23.96 6.76 -9.78
CA ARG A 87 -24.15 5.61 -10.68
C ARG A 87 -24.68 4.37 -9.95
N GLY A 88 -24.90 4.44 -8.63
CA GLY A 88 -25.43 3.35 -7.81
C GLY A 88 -24.38 2.51 -7.09
N ALA A 89 -23.11 2.92 -7.09
CA ALA A 89 -22.07 2.21 -6.36
C ALA A 89 -22.38 2.12 -4.85
N LYS A 90 -21.92 1.03 -4.22
CA LYS A 90 -21.99 0.83 -2.78
C LYS A 90 -20.69 1.26 -2.13
N VAL A 91 -20.77 2.05 -1.07
CA VAL A 91 -19.59 2.49 -0.30
C VAL A 91 -19.66 1.86 1.09
N ILE A 92 -18.60 1.16 1.46
CA ILE A 92 -18.35 0.64 2.81
C ILE A 92 -17.25 1.50 3.41
N THR A 93 -17.56 2.19 4.51
CA THR A 93 -16.56 3.00 5.24
C THR A 93 -16.07 2.23 6.44
N ILE A 94 -14.76 2.12 6.62
CA ILE A 94 -14.09 1.60 7.81
C ILE A 94 -13.34 2.76 8.44
N ASP A 95 -13.90 3.35 9.49
CA ASP A 95 -13.28 4.46 10.23
C ASP A 95 -13.84 4.46 11.67
N PRO A 96 -13.00 4.58 12.71
CA PRO A 96 -13.47 4.65 14.10
C PRO A 96 -14.35 5.87 14.37
N ARG A 97 -14.21 6.93 13.56
CA ARG A 97 -14.95 8.18 13.66
C ARG A 97 -16.18 8.14 12.76
N ARG A 98 -17.30 8.64 13.28
CA ARG A 98 -18.47 8.98 12.45
C ARG A 98 -18.23 10.30 11.73
N THR A 99 -17.45 10.27 10.66
CA THR A 99 -17.27 11.43 9.78
C THR A 99 -18.61 11.82 9.15
N ARG A 100 -18.75 13.07 8.68
CA ARG A 100 -19.96 13.50 7.93
C ARG A 100 -20.28 12.58 6.75
N ARG A 101 -19.30 11.81 6.27
CA ARG A 101 -19.37 10.96 5.08
C ARG A 101 -19.68 9.50 5.37
N ALA A 102 -19.52 9.03 6.60
CA ALA A 102 -20.15 7.78 7.04
C ALA A 102 -21.68 7.78 6.79
N ARG A 103 -22.29 8.97 6.62
CA ARG A 103 -23.70 9.13 6.24
C ARG A 103 -24.01 8.86 4.77
N LEU A 104 -23.00 8.87 3.90
CA LEU A 104 -23.13 8.58 2.47
C LEU A 104 -22.81 7.11 2.16
N SER A 105 -22.18 6.39 3.08
CA SER A 105 -21.92 4.97 2.93
C SER A 105 -23.19 4.15 3.13
N GLN A 106 -23.27 3.05 2.37
CA GLN A 106 -24.24 1.99 2.58
C GLN A 106 -24.03 1.34 3.95
N LEU A 107 -22.76 1.16 4.33
CA LEU A 107 -22.36 0.52 5.57
C LEU A 107 -21.17 1.27 6.18
N HIS A 108 -21.25 1.55 7.48
CA HIS A 108 -20.15 2.14 8.25
C HIS A 108 -19.71 1.17 9.33
N LEU A 109 -18.55 0.56 9.14
CA LEU A 109 -17.91 -0.30 10.13
C LEU A 109 -17.14 0.59 11.11
N GLN A 110 -17.76 0.87 12.25
CA GLN A 110 -17.17 1.68 13.31
C GLN A 110 -16.32 0.80 14.24
N LEU A 111 -15.08 0.54 13.82
CA LEU A 111 -14.11 -0.24 14.56
C LEU A 111 -13.45 0.53 15.72
N LYS A 112 -12.77 -0.19 16.61
CA LYS A 112 -11.84 0.37 17.61
C LYS A 112 -10.58 0.91 16.91
N VAL A 113 -10.03 2.02 17.38
CA VAL A 113 -8.81 2.63 16.80
C VAL A 113 -7.65 1.61 16.83
N GLY A 114 -6.95 1.43 15.70
CA GLY A 114 -5.81 0.51 15.60
C GLY A 114 -6.20 -0.96 15.41
N SER A 115 -7.46 -1.24 15.05
CA SER A 115 -7.95 -2.60 14.76
C SER A 115 -8.27 -2.83 13.29
N GLU A 116 -7.79 -1.95 12.39
CA GLU A 116 -8.01 -2.01 10.95
C GLU A 116 -7.50 -3.32 10.34
N ALA A 117 -6.26 -3.71 10.65
CA ALA A 117 -5.70 -4.97 10.15
C ALA A 117 -6.48 -6.19 10.69
N ALA A 118 -6.87 -6.18 11.96
CA ALA A 118 -7.68 -7.24 12.57
C ALA A 118 -9.06 -7.36 11.88
N LEU A 119 -9.69 -6.24 11.52
CA LEU A 119 -10.96 -6.26 10.78
C LEU A 119 -10.81 -6.87 9.38
N LEU A 120 -9.75 -6.53 8.66
CA LEU A 120 -9.49 -7.16 7.35
C LEU A 120 -9.15 -8.64 7.50
N GLN A 121 -8.44 -9.03 8.56
CA GLN A 121 -8.18 -10.42 8.89
C GLN A 121 -9.49 -11.21 9.10
N ASP A 122 -10.42 -10.66 9.87
CA ASP A 122 -11.74 -11.26 10.08
C ASP A 122 -12.57 -11.35 8.79
N MET A 123 -12.47 -10.32 7.93
CA MET A 123 -13.09 -10.33 6.61
C MET A 123 -12.51 -11.45 5.73
N ILE A 124 -11.18 -11.63 5.70
CA ILE A 124 -10.50 -12.72 5.00
C ILE A 124 -10.98 -14.08 5.52
N ARG A 125 -10.98 -14.28 6.84
CA ARG A 125 -11.49 -15.52 7.46
C ARG A 125 -12.90 -15.83 7.01
N LEU A 126 -13.76 -14.81 6.94
CA LEU A 126 -15.13 -14.98 6.51
C LEU A 126 -15.23 -15.37 5.03
N LEU A 127 -14.46 -14.72 4.15
CA LEU A 127 -14.41 -15.08 2.73
C LEU A 127 -13.96 -16.53 2.52
N LEU A 128 -12.97 -16.99 3.30
CA LEU A 128 -12.51 -18.38 3.28
C LEU A 128 -13.59 -19.35 3.77
N LYS A 129 -14.21 -19.08 4.93
CA LYS A 129 -15.25 -19.93 5.54
C LYS A 129 -16.51 -20.04 4.67
N GLU A 130 -16.95 -18.95 4.06
CA GLU A 130 -18.13 -18.94 3.18
C GLU A 130 -17.79 -19.33 1.72
N GLY A 131 -16.51 -19.53 1.39
CA GLY A 131 -16.07 -19.84 0.03
C GLY A 131 -16.33 -18.71 -0.98
N LEU A 132 -16.31 -17.46 -0.51
CA LEU A 132 -16.57 -16.23 -1.27
C LEU A 132 -15.30 -15.63 -1.91
N TYR A 133 -14.29 -16.44 -2.18
CA TYR A 133 -13.07 -16.02 -2.87
C TYR A 133 -13.07 -16.50 -4.34
N ASP A 134 -12.20 -15.93 -5.17
CA ASP A 134 -12.04 -16.33 -6.57
C ASP A 134 -11.23 -17.63 -6.66
N LYS A 135 -11.94 -18.75 -6.70
CA LYS A 135 -11.34 -20.09 -6.76
C LYS A 135 -10.48 -20.31 -8.00
N GLU A 136 -10.86 -19.75 -9.15
CA GLU A 136 -10.12 -19.96 -10.40
C GLU A 136 -8.84 -19.11 -10.44
N PHE A 137 -8.89 -17.89 -9.89
CA PHE A 137 -7.71 -17.07 -9.73
C PHE A 137 -6.75 -17.70 -8.73
N VAL A 138 -7.24 -18.07 -7.55
CA VAL A 138 -6.43 -18.64 -6.46
C VAL A 138 -5.74 -19.93 -6.91
N ALA A 139 -6.45 -20.86 -7.54
CA ALA A 139 -5.87 -22.11 -8.01
C ALA A 139 -4.75 -21.94 -9.05
N ARG A 140 -4.75 -20.82 -9.79
CA ARG A 140 -3.75 -20.52 -10.83
C ARG A 140 -2.56 -19.72 -10.32
N ASN A 141 -2.78 -18.82 -9.35
CA ASN A 141 -1.81 -17.79 -8.99
C ASN A 141 -1.31 -17.89 -7.53
N CYS A 142 -1.93 -18.71 -6.70
CA CYS A 142 -1.61 -18.82 -5.27
C CYS A 142 -1.16 -20.26 -4.92
N PRO A 143 0.12 -20.63 -5.19
CA PRO A 143 0.60 -21.99 -4.99
C PRO A 143 0.60 -22.45 -3.51
N ASN A 144 0.63 -21.52 -2.55
CA ASN A 144 0.62 -21.79 -1.11
C ASN A 144 -0.76 -21.54 -0.47
N PHE A 145 -1.84 -21.60 -1.26
CA PHE A 145 -3.18 -21.23 -0.78
C PHE A 145 -3.67 -22.12 0.37
N GLU A 146 -3.44 -23.44 0.32
CA GLU A 146 -3.87 -24.34 1.39
C GLU A 146 -3.25 -23.97 2.74
N GLU A 147 -1.93 -23.77 2.80
CA GLU A 147 -1.20 -23.35 4.01
C GLU A 147 -1.70 -21.98 4.49
N PHE A 148 -1.80 -21.01 3.58
CA PHE A 148 -2.37 -19.70 3.86
C PHE A 148 -3.77 -19.82 4.47
N SER A 149 -4.66 -20.59 3.85
CA SER A 149 -6.05 -20.73 4.30
C SER A 149 -6.14 -21.35 5.69
N GLN A 150 -5.31 -22.35 5.99
CA GLN A 150 -5.27 -22.99 7.30
C GLN A 150 -4.80 -22.01 8.37
N SER A 151 -3.75 -21.24 8.10
CA SER A 151 -3.22 -20.26 9.07
C SER A 151 -4.27 -19.23 9.52
N PHE A 152 -5.15 -18.79 8.61
CA PHE A 152 -6.25 -17.88 8.97
C PHE A 152 -7.38 -18.56 9.73
N LEU A 153 -7.64 -19.85 9.47
CA LEU A 153 -8.75 -20.60 10.06
C LEU A 153 -8.44 -21.16 11.46
N GLU A 154 -7.17 -21.43 11.77
CA GLU A 154 -6.72 -21.91 13.08
C GLU A 154 -6.78 -20.82 14.16
N GLU A 155 -6.56 -19.56 13.80
CA GLU A 155 -6.71 -18.46 14.73
C GLU A 155 -8.19 -18.16 15.03
N GLU A 156 -8.55 -18.14 16.32
CA GLU A 156 -9.88 -17.71 16.75
C GLU A 156 -10.05 -16.20 16.54
N ALA A 157 -11.23 -15.81 16.04
CA ALA A 157 -11.58 -14.40 15.93
C ALA A 157 -11.87 -13.85 17.35
N GLU A 158 -10.91 -13.13 17.92
CA GLU A 158 -11.12 -12.36 19.15
C GLU A 158 -11.93 -11.09 18.83
N ASP A 159 -12.84 -10.66 19.73
CA ASP A 159 -13.60 -9.39 19.60
C ASP A 159 -12.71 -8.15 19.83
N ARG A 160 -11.77 -7.95 18.91
CA ARG A 160 -10.77 -6.87 18.94
C ARG A 160 -11.24 -5.65 18.16
N THR A 161 -12.17 -5.82 17.23
CA THR A 161 -12.60 -4.76 16.30
C THR A 161 -13.78 -3.95 16.84
N GLY A 162 -14.66 -4.55 17.64
CA GLY A 162 -15.92 -3.91 18.06
C GLY A 162 -16.95 -3.75 16.94
N VAL A 163 -16.72 -4.37 15.78
CA VAL A 163 -17.67 -4.41 14.66
C VAL A 163 -18.58 -5.63 14.81
N SER A 164 -19.88 -5.46 14.57
CA SER A 164 -20.83 -6.59 14.67
C SER A 164 -20.54 -7.65 13.60
N ARG A 165 -20.84 -8.92 13.92
CA ARG A 165 -20.67 -10.00 12.95
C ARG A 165 -21.58 -9.81 11.74
N GLU A 166 -22.79 -9.31 11.95
CA GLU A 166 -23.76 -9.01 10.90
C GLU A 166 -23.20 -7.99 9.90
N ASP A 167 -22.66 -6.88 10.40
CA ASP A 167 -22.08 -5.84 9.54
C ASP A 167 -20.83 -6.36 8.80
N LEU A 168 -19.99 -7.13 9.47
CA LEU A 168 -18.82 -7.75 8.83
C LEU A 168 -19.22 -8.69 7.69
N VAL A 169 -20.29 -9.49 7.90
CA VAL A 169 -20.82 -10.39 6.87
C VAL A 169 -21.38 -9.62 5.68
N GLU A 170 -22.13 -8.55 5.93
CA GLU A 170 -22.65 -7.69 4.87
C GLU A 170 -21.49 -7.06 4.07
N ALA A 171 -20.48 -6.52 4.75
CA ALA A 171 -19.31 -5.92 4.11
C ALA A 171 -18.55 -6.92 3.23
N ALA A 172 -18.28 -8.13 3.74
CA ALA A 172 -17.59 -9.19 3.01
C ALA A 172 -18.34 -9.59 1.74
N ARG A 173 -19.66 -9.77 1.83
CA ARG A 173 -20.50 -10.13 0.68
C ARG A 173 -20.55 -9.04 -0.38
N LEU A 174 -20.68 -7.78 0.03
CA LEU A 174 -20.68 -6.63 -0.89
C LEU A 174 -19.33 -6.48 -1.61
N TYR A 175 -18.22 -6.68 -0.89
CA TYR A 175 -16.88 -6.60 -1.48
C TYR A 175 -16.59 -7.78 -2.41
N ALA A 176 -16.97 -8.99 -2.03
CA ALA A 176 -16.70 -10.21 -2.79
C ALA A 176 -17.75 -10.54 -3.86
N GLU A 177 -18.69 -9.64 -4.15
CA GLU A 177 -19.72 -9.87 -5.17
C GLU A 177 -19.09 -10.19 -6.53
N LYS A 178 -19.47 -11.32 -7.13
CA LYS A 178 -18.89 -11.81 -8.37
C LYS A 178 -19.28 -10.93 -9.55
N GLY A 179 -18.32 -10.69 -10.44
CA GLY A 179 -18.52 -9.86 -11.64
C GLY A 179 -18.64 -8.36 -11.35
N LYS A 180 -18.36 -7.94 -10.11
CA LYS A 180 -18.39 -6.54 -9.68
C LYS A 180 -16.99 -5.98 -9.51
N LYS A 181 -16.80 -4.73 -9.96
CA LYS A 181 -15.57 -3.98 -9.77
C LYS A 181 -15.55 -3.41 -8.36
N ALA A 182 -14.73 -3.99 -7.49
CA ALA A 182 -14.51 -3.48 -6.14
C ALA A 182 -13.12 -2.83 -6.06
N ILE A 183 -13.06 -1.66 -5.42
CA ILE A 183 -11.79 -0.95 -5.18
C ILE A 183 -11.65 -0.65 -3.70
N ILE A 184 -10.50 -1.03 -3.13
CA ILE A 184 -10.07 -0.64 -1.79
C ILE A 184 -9.39 0.72 -1.88
N ILE A 185 -9.97 1.74 -1.26
CA ILE A 185 -9.37 3.06 -1.13
C ILE A 185 -8.84 3.18 0.29
N PHE A 186 -7.55 3.41 0.46
CA PHE A 186 -6.95 3.52 1.79
C PHE A 186 -6.00 4.72 1.85
N SER A 187 -5.88 5.34 3.03
CA SER A 187 -4.86 6.35 3.25
C SER A 187 -3.59 5.70 3.76
N SER A 188 -2.46 6.17 3.25
CA SER A 188 -1.15 5.77 3.75
C SER A 188 -0.80 6.44 5.09
N GLU A 189 -1.69 7.28 5.64
CA GLU A 189 -1.61 7.74 7.04
C GLU A 189 -1.79 6.58 8.03
N ILE A 190 -2.36 5.45 7.58
CA ILE A 190 -2.44 4.23 8.36
C ILE A 190 -1.09 3.53 8.23
N GLY A 191 -0.12 3.96 9.03
CA GLY A 191 1.25 3.45 9.07
C GLY A 191 1.40 2.04 9.66
N ASP A 192 0.41 1.17 9.45
CA ASP A 192 0.42 -0.22 9.90
C ASP A 192 0.81 -1.14 8.73
N PRO A 193 2.02 -1.72 8.71
CA PRO A 193 2.45 -2.64 7.67
C PRO A 193 1.52 -3.86 7.54
N GLN A 194 0.95 -4.31 8.66
CA GLN A 194 0.06 -5.47 8.67
C GLN A 194 -1.23 -5.18 7.89
N LEU A 195 -1.73 -3.95 7.93
CA LEU A 195 -2.87 -3.54 7.13
C LEU A 195 -2.60 -3.67 5.64
N ILE A 196 -1.41 -3.28 5.17
CA ILE A 196 -1.04 -3.38 3.76
C ILE A 196 -0.98 -4.85 3.32
N SER A 197 -0.43 -5.74 4.15
CA SER A 197 -0.47 -7.19 3.89
C SER A 197 -1.89 -7.73 3.81
N MET A 198 -2.78 -7.32 4.73
CA MET A 198 -4.18 -7.75 4.68
C MET A 198 -4.94 -7.22 3.44
N ILE A 199 -4.61 -6.01 2.97
CA ILE A 199 -5.13 -5.50 1.70
C ILE A 199 -4.65 -6.37 0.55
N ALA A 200 -3.34 -6.70 0.50
CA ALA A 200 -2.78 -7.57 -0.52
C ALA A 200 -3.48 -8.94 -0.54
N ASP A 201 -3.66 -9.56 0.63
CA ASP A 201 -4.34 -10.84 0.78
C ASP A 201 -5.79 -10.79 0.28
N LEU A 202 -6.54 -9.72 0.59
CA LEU A 202 -7.90 -9.52 0.08
C LEU A 202 -7.95 -9.38 -1.45
N LEU A 203 -6.98 -8.69 -2.04
CA LEU A 203 -6.89 -8.55 -3.50
C LEU A 203 -6.57 -9.89 -4.15
N MET A 204 -5.62 -10.65 -3.60
CA MET A 204 -5.24 -11.98 -4.06
C MET A 204 -6.41 -12.97 -3.96
N LEU A 205 -7.06 -13.04 -2.80
CA LEU A 205 -8.21 -13.92 -2.60
C LEU A 205 -9.37 -13.63 -3.54
N THR A 206 -9.56 -12.36 -3.91
CA THR A 206 -10.68 -11.97 -4.77
C THR A 206 -10.31 -11.77 -6.23
N GLY A 207 -9.08 -12.08 -6.63
CA GLY A 207 -8.61 -11.92 -8.01
C GLY A 207 -8.56 -10.46 -8.49
N ARG A 208 -8.45 -9.49 -7.58
CA ARG A 208 -8.49 -8.04 -7.84
C ARG A 208 -7.10 -7.40 -7.82
N VAL A 209 -6.09 -8.17 -8.18
CA VAL A 209 -4.69 -7.75 -8.20
C VAL A 209 -4.34 -6.75 -9.31
N GLU A 210 -5.26 -6.52 -10.24
CA GLU A 210 -5.15 -5.48 -11.29
C GLU A 210 -6.18 -4.38 -11.03
N GLY A 211 -5.72 -3.25 -10.49
CA GLY A 211 -6.56 -2.08 -10.24
C GLY A 211 -7.57 -2.22 -9.09
N GLY A 212 -7.40 -3.18 -8.18
CA GLY A 212 -8.32 -3.36 -7.04
C GLY A 212 -8.04 -2.46 -5.84
N ALA A 213 -6.96 -1.67 -5.84
CA ALA A 213 -6.58 -0.79 -4.75
C ALA A 213 -6.24 0.63 -5.21
N PHE A 214 -6.48 1.62 -4.36
CA PHE A 214 -6.08 3.01 -4.60
C PHE A 214 -5.55 3.65 -3.32
N PRO A 215 -4.22 3.80 -3.17
CA PRO A 215 -3.64 4.51 -2.03
C PRO A 215 -3.83 6.02 -2.20
N CYS A 216 -4.45 6.67 -1.21
CA CYS A 216 -4.47 8.11 -1.06
C CYS A 216 -3.19 8.55 -0.34
N LEU A 217 -2.25 9.08 -1.13
CA LEU A 217 -0.90 9.45 -0.68
C LEU A 217 -0.85 10.95 -0.29
N PRO A 218 -0.24 11.32 0.85
CA PRO A 218 -0.26 12.70 1.37
C PRO A 218 0.67 13.66 0.65
N LEU A 219 1.75 13.17 0.02
CA LEU A 219 2.66 13.99 -0.78
C LEU A 219 2.51 13.65 -2.27
N SER A 220 2.71 14.69 -3.09
CA SER A 220 2.40 14.66 -4.52
C SER A 220 3.21 13.63 -5.32
N ASN A 221 4.41 13.27 -4.85
CA ASN A 221 5.34 12.42 -5.60
C ASN A 221 5.96 11.28 -4.77
N LEU A 222 5.24 10.74 -3.77
CA LEU A 222 5.69 9.58 -2.98
C LEU A 222 6.01 8.38 -3.86
N ARG A 223 5.11 8.08 -4.79
CA ARG A 223 5.32 7.00 -5.76
C ARG A 223 6.54 7.26 -6.63
N GLY A 224 6.69 8.48 -7.15
CA GLY A 224 7.83 8.84 -8.00
C GLY A 224 9.16 8.75 -7.27
N ALA A 225 9.23 9.14 -5.99
CA ALA A 225 10.41 8.98 -5.16
C ALA A 225 10.87 7.53 -5.06
N SER A 226 9.94 6.60 -4.83
CA SER A 226 10.25 5.17 -4.81
C SER A 226 10.63 4.64 -6.20
N GLU A 227 9.90 5.03 -7.24
CA GLU A 227 10.15 4.60 -8.63
C GLU A 227 11.53 5.02 -9.14
N VAL A 228 12.07 6.14 -8.66
CA VAL A 228 13.41 6.62 -9.05
C VAL A 228 14.52 6.21 -8.07
N GLY A 229 14.24 5.32 -7.12
CA GLY A 229 15.26 4.79 -6.21
C GLY A 229 15.70 5.77 -5.12
N ALA A 230 14.82 6.67 -4.67
CA ALA A 230 15.06 7.50 -3.48
C ALA A 230 14.76 6.73 -2.17
N LEU A 231 15.21 5.48 -2.11
CA LEU A 231 15.09 4.52 -1.01
C LEU A 231 16.41 3.76 -0.88
N ALA A 232 16.76 3.33 0.33
CA ALA A 232 18.08 2.79 0.65
C ALA A 232 18.38 1.43 -0.01
N GLU A 233 17.33 0.72 -0.41
CA GLU A 233 17.35 -0.66 -0.87
C GLU A 233 17.18 -0.79 -2.40
N PHE A 234 16.80 0.29 -3.09
CA PHE A 234 16.37 0.20 -4.49
C PHE A 234 17.08 1.19 -5.42
N TYR A 235 17.48 0.67 -6.57
CA TYR A 235 17.71 1.45 -7.78
C TYR A 235 16.38 1.87 -8.43
N PRO A 236 16.41 2.85 -9.37
CA PRO A 236 15.24 3.19 -10.19
C PRO A 236 14.58 1.95 -10.82
N GLY A 237 13.26 1.87 -10.70
CA GLY A 237 12.46 0.73 -11.17
C GLY A 237 12.31 -0.41 -10.17
N TYR A 238 12.57 -0.17 -8.88
CA TYR A 238 12.47 -1.17 -7.80
C TYR A 238 13.47 -2.34 -7.90
N GLY A 239 14.57 -2.13 -8.61
CA GLY A 239 15.66 -3.10 -8.66
C GLY A 239 16.47 -3.05 -7.36
N GLU A 240 16.63 -4.17 -6.66
CA GLU A 240 17.37 -4.18 -5.40
C GLU A 240 18.85 -3.82 -5.60
N VAL A 241 19.43 -3.09 -4.64
CA VAL A 241 20.84 -2.72 -4.68
C VAL A 241 21.79 -3.92 -4.47
N GLU A 242 21.28 -4.95 -3.81
CA GLU A 242 22.01 -6.19 -3.53
C GLU A 242 22.02 -7.15 -4.73
N ASP A 243 21.04 -7.01 -5.65
CA ASP A 243 21.00 -7.74 -6.91
C ASP A 243 22.24 -7.39 -7.76
N VAL A 244 23.01 -8.45 -8.05
CA VAL A 244 24.28 -8.35 -8.78
C VAL A 244 24.08 -7.88 -10.22
N ASP A 245 23.03 -8.35 -10.89
CA ASP A 245 22.77 -8.02 -12.29
C ASP A 245 22.21 -6.61 -12.41
N MET A 246 21.32 -6.23 -11.48
CA MET A 246 20.83 -4.85 -11.40
C MET A 246 21.97 -3.87 -11.13
N ARG A 247 22.83 -4.17 -10.15
CA ARG A 247 24.00 -3.34 -9.83
C ARG A 247 24.93 -3.18 -11.04
N LYS A 248 25.28 -4.26 -11.74
CA LYS A 248 26.14 -4.20 -12.94
C LYS A 248 25.55 -3.32 -14.05
N GLU A 249 24.23 -3.37 -14.24
CA GLU A 249 23.56 -2.52 -15.22
C GLU A 249 23.69 -1.04 -14.85
N PHE A 250 23.50 -0.69 -13.57
CA PHE A 250 23.68 0.69 -13.09
C PHE A 250 25.13 1.15 -13.07
N GLU A 251 26.09 0.29 -12.71
CA GLU A 251 27.53 0.57 -12.80
C GLU A 251 27.93 0.89 -14.25
N LYS A 252 27.45 0.11 -15.22
CA LYS A 252 27.66 0.36 -16.65
C LYS A 252 27.03 1.69 -17.10
N ARG A 253 25.80 2.00 -16.66
CA ARG A 253 25.09 3.24 -17.01
C ARG A 253 25.72 4.48 -16.39
N TRP A 254 26.21 4.39 -15.16
CA TRP A 254 26.75 5.53 -14.42
C TRP A 254 28.27 5.68 -14.53
N GLY A 255 28.96 4.65 -15.01
CA GLY A 255 30.41 4.66 -15.26
C GLY A 255 31.26 4.62 -13.99
N VAL A 256 30.71 4.08 -12.90
CA VAL A 256 31.38 3.96 -11.58
C VAL A 256 31.04 2.62 -10.94
N SER A 257 31.87 2.16 -10.01
CA SER A 257 31.53 1.04 -9.13
C SER A 257 30.56 1.49 -8.04
N LEU A 258 29.62 0.62 -7.66
CA LEU A 258 28.58 0.93 -6.69
C LEU A 258 28.67 0.02 -5.45
N SER A 259 28.12 0.49 -4.33
CA SER A 259 28.03 -0.32 -3.11
C SER A 259 27.23 -1.61 -3.35
N THR A 260 27.67 -2.69 -2.73
CA THR A 260 26.99 -4.01 -2.81
C THR A 260 25.97 -4.22 -1.70
N LYS A 261 25.78 -3.24 -0.82
CA LYS A 261 24.90 -3.33 0.35
C LYS A 261 23.82 -2.28 0.31
N ALA A 262 22.65 -2.61 0.85
CA ALA A 262 21.64 -1.62 1.19
C ALA A 262 22.20 -0.54 2.12
N GLY A 263 21.69 0.67 1.97
CA GLY A 263 21.99 1.76 2.87
C GLY A 263 21.18 1.71 4.14
N LEU A 264 21.47 2.64 5.05
CA LEU A 264 20.64 2.90 6.22
C LEU A 264 19.37 3.64 5.79
N THR A 265 18.22 3.23 6.35
CA THR A 265 16.95 3.96 6.28
C THR A 265 17.02 5.28 7.04
N ALA A 266 16.04 6.18 6.86
CA ALA A 266 16.01 7.47 7.55
C ALA A 266 16.06 7.34 9.08
N VAL A 267 15.35 6.35 9.64
CA VAL A 267 15.35 6.08 11.08
C VAL A 267 16.72 5.57 11.54
N GLU A 268 17.28 4.59 10.83
CA GLU A 268 18.61 4.05 11.15
C GLU A 268 19.72 5.11 10.98
N MET A 269 19.59 6.03 10.01
CA MET A 269 20.52 7.16 9.85
C MET A 269 20.46 8.11 11.04
N ILE A 270 19.27 8.36 11.59
CA ILE A 270 19.11 9.17 12.81
C ILE A 270 19.75 8.45 14.01
N GLU A 271 19.52 7.15 14.15
CA GLU A 271 20.11 6.34 15.23
C GLU A 271 21.64 6.24 15.13
N ALA A 272 22.17 6.16 13.91
CA ALA A 272 23.60 6.11 13.61
C ALA A 272 24.30 7.49 13.76
N ALA A 273 23.55 8.58 13.92
CA ALA A 273 24.10 9.92 13.96
C ALA A 273 25.08 10.11 15.13
N GLY A 274 26.28 10.59 14.82
CA GLY A 274 27.36 10.82 15.79
C GLY A 274 28.11 9.56 16.23
N SER A 275 27.71 8.37 15.78
CA SER A 275 28.43 7.11 16.04
C SER A 275 29.13 6.58 14.78
N SER A 276 28.36 6.23 13.75
CA SER A 276 28.85 5.74 12.47
C SER A 276 28.47 6.64 11.29
N LEU A 277 27.54 7.58 11.50
CA LEU A 277 27.14 8.59 10.53
C LEU A 277 27.47 10.00 11.03
N PHE A 278 28.32 10.73 10.31
CA PHE A 278 28.81 12.06 10.72
C PHE A 278 28.33 13.22 9.83
N GLY A 279 27.62 12.92 8.75
CA GLY A 279 27.05 13.92 7.86
C GLY A 279 25.71 13.44 7.32
N LEU A 280 24.72 14.33 7.32
CA LEU A 280 23.39 14.06 6.78
C LEU A 280 22.96 15.25 5.93
N TYR A 281 22.66 15.00 4.66
CA TYR A 281 22.16 16.03 3.75
C TYR A 281 20.63 15.93 3.62
N ILE A 282 19.93 16.75 4.40
CA ILE A 282 18.48 16.82 4.40
C ILE A 282 18.02 17.81 3.33
N VAL A 283 17.22 17.35 2.38
CA VAL A 283 16.74 18.16 1.24
C VAL A 283 15.23 18.24 1.25
N GLY A 284 14.70 19.41 1.64
CA GLY A 284 13.27 19.74 1.62
C GLY A 284 12.38 18.93 2.58
N GLU A 285 12.97 18.28 3.57
CA GLU A 285 12.27 17.54 4.63
C GLU A 285 12.39 18.29 5.96
N ASN A 286 11.45 18.07 6.88
CA ASN A 286 11.45 18.59 8.25
C ASN A 286 11.01 17.52 9.24
#